data_AF-A0A934E8Y4-F1
#
_entry.id   AF-A0A934E8Y4-F1
#
_cell.length_a   1.000
_cell.length_b   1.000
_cell.length_c   1.000
_cell.angle_alpha   90.00
_cell.angle_beta   90.00
_cell.angle_gamma   90.00
#
_symmetry.space_group_name_H-M   'P 1'
#
loop_
_entity.id
_entity.type
_entity.pdbx_description
1 polymer ?
#
loop_
_entity_poly.entity_id
_entity_poly.type
_entity_poly.pdbx_seq_one_letter_code
_entity_poly.pdbx_strand_id
1 'polypeptide(L)' 'LLWAILIATGYAQGLLDWIFDLHFLENPYMVTEFAADKAVLLVVVTFTVGFAGGYVFAWLWNTVGKKK' A
#
# COMPACT_ATOMS: atom_id res chain seq x y z
N LEU A 1 1.25 7.53 -0.21
CA LEU A 1 1.94 8.70 -0.80
C LEU A 1 3.34 8.37 -1.28
N LEU A 2 4.22 7.80 -0.43
CA LEU A 2 5.59 7.45 -0.81
C LEU A 2 5.68 6.65 -2.13
N TRP A 3 4.83 5.63 -2.30
CA TRP A 3 4.79 4.86 -3.54
C TRP A 3 4.53 5.71 -4.80
N ALA A 4 3.61 6.67 -4.73
CA ALA A 4 3.33 7.57 -5.85
C ALA A 4 4.54 8.48 -6.18
N ILE A 5 5.28 8.92 -5.16
CA ILE A 5 6.52 9.71 -5.33
C ILE A 5 7.59 8.87 -6.02
N LEU A 6 7.73 7.59 -5.65
CA LEU A 6 8.69 6.68 -6.29
C LEU A 6 8.38 6.46 -7.76
N ILE A 7 7.10 6.35 -8.14
CA ILE A 7 6.71 6.27 -9.56
C ILE A 7 7.06 7.59 -10.26
N ALA A 8 6.67 8.73 -9.69
CA ALA A 8 6.92 10.04 -10.28
C ALA A 8 8.41 10.39 -10.46
N THR A 9 9.28 9.80 -9.64
CA THR A 9 10.75 10.00 -9.68
C THR A 9 11.51 8.88 -10.41
N GLY A 10 10.81 7.85 -10.90
CA GLY A 10 11.41 6.75 -11.66
C GLY A 10 12.09 5.66 -10.81
N TYR A 11 12.06 5.75 -9.48
CA TYR A 11 12.70 4.77 -8.58
C TYR A 11 11.83 3.55 -8.26
N ALA A 12 10.54 3.58 -8.62
CA ALA A 12 9.61 2.51 -8.27
C ALA A 12 9.99 1.14 -8.86
N GLN A 13 10.48 1.07 -10.10
CA GLN A 13 10.88 -0.20 -10.72
C GLN A 13 12.05 -0.83 -9.95
N GLY A 14 13.13 -0.08 -9.70
CA GLY A 14 14.30 -0.60 -8.99
C GLY A 14 13.99 -1.08 -7.58
N LEU A 15 13.07 -0.40 -6.87
CA LEU A 15 12.59 -0.89 -5.57
C LEU A 15 11.82 -2.22 -5.71
N LEU A 16 10.96 -2.34 -6.73
CA LEU A 16 10.19 -3.56 -6.99
C LEU A 16 11.13 -4.73 -7.33
N ASP A 17 12.11 -4.50 -8.21
CA ASP A 17 13.11 -5.50 -8.61
C ASP A 17 13.91 -5.99 -7.40
N TRP A 18 14.36 -5.06 -6.54
CA TRP A 18 15.07 -5.40 -5.30
C TRP A 18 14.19 -6.21 -4.33
N ILE A 19 12.91 -5.87 -4.18
CA ILE A 19 11.98 -6.63 -3.33
C ILE A 19 11.81 -8.06 -3.86
N PHE A 20 11.63 -8.24 -5.18
CA PHE A 20 11.46 -9.57 -5.77
C PHE A 20 12.74 -10.42 -5.63
N ASP A 21 13.91 -9.83 -5.84
CA ASP A 21 15.21 -10.48 -5.64
C ASP A 21 15.38 -11.00 -4.20
N LEU A 22 15.02 -10.20 -3.19
CA LEU A 22 15.03 -10.63 -1.78
C LEU A 22 14.14 -11.84 -1.48
N HIS A 23 13.11 -12.07 -2.31
CA HIS A 23 12.19 -13.19 -2.18
C HIS A 23 12.59 -14.38 -3.07
N PHE A 24 13.76 -14.34 -3.72
CA PHE A 24 14.21 -15.33 -4.70
C PHE A 24 13.21 -15.49 -5.85
N LEU A 25 12.60 -14.39 -6.30
CA LEU A 25 11.64 -14.34 -7.40
C LEU A 25 12.16 -13.47 -8.54
N GLU A 26 11.89 -13.88 -9.78
CA GLU A 26 12.00 -12.98 -10.93
C GLU A 26 10.80 -12.04 -10.95
N ASN A 27 11.01 -10.75 -11.22
CA ASN A 27 9.92 -9.79 -11.33
C ASN A 27 9.29 -9.84 -12.73
N PRO A 28 8.03 -10.31 -12.90
CA PRO A 28 7.38 -10.36 -14.19
C PRO A 28 6.67 -9.04 -14.55
N TYR A 29 6.73 -8.02 -13.68
CA TYR A 29 5.95 -6.79 -13.79
C TYR A 29 6.81 -5.57 -14.12
N MET A 30 6.26 -4.73 -15.00
CA MET A 30 6.80 -3.42 -15.34
C MET A 30 5.95 -2.32 -14.69
N VAL A 31 6.61 -1.41 -13.97
CA VAL A 31 6.00 -0.19 -13.44
C VAL A 31 5.75 0.77 -14.59
N THR A 32 4.48 1.12 -14.80
CA THR A 32 4.07 2.07 -15.84
C THR A 32 4.34 3.51 -15.42
N GLU A 33 4.22 4.43 -16.37
CA GLU A 33 4.36 5.87 -16.13
C GLU A 33 3.39 6.40 -15.06
N PHE A 34 3.77 7.51 -14.44
CA PHE A 34 2.96 8.17 -13.43
C PHE A 34 1.65 8.69 -14.04
N ALA A 35 0.53 8.31 -13.42
CA ALA A 35 -0.80 8.80 -13.78
C ALA A 35 -1.51 9.30 -12.52
N ALA A 36 -1.92 10.58 -12.53
CA ALA A 36 -2.46 11.26 -11.35
C ALA A 36 -3.78 10.64 -10.86
N ASP A 37 -4.63 10.18 -11.78
CA ASP A 37 -5.87 9.45 -11.48
C ASP A 37 -5.59 8.16 -10.70
N LYS A 38 -4.58 7.38 -11.11
CA LYS A 38 -4.16 6.16 -10.42
C LYS A 38 -3.58 6.45 -9.04
N ALA A 39 -2.80 7.52 -8.92
CA ALA A 39 -2.22 7.93 -7.64
C ALA A 39 -3.30 8.33 -6.62
N VAL A 40 -4.31 9.11 -7.04
CA VAL A 40 -5.45 9.48 -6.19
C VAL A 40 -6.25 8.24 -5.81
N LEU A 41 -6.58 7.38 -6.78
CA LEU A 41 -7.31 6.14 -6.53
C LEU A 41 -6.60 5.24 -5.50
N LEU A 42 -5.27 5.09 -5.63
CA LEU A 42 -4.47 4.32 -4.69
C LEU A 42 -4.58 4.88 -3.26
N VAL A 43 -4.52 6.20 -3.09
CA VAL A 43 -4.68 6.83 -1.76
C VAL A 43 -6.06 6.55 -1.19
N VAL A 44 -7.11 6.71 -1.99
CA VAL A 44 -8.50 6.45 -1.55
C VAL A 44 -8.68 4.99 -1.11
N VAL A 45 -8.20 4.04 -1.92
CA VAL A 45 -8.33 2.61 -1.63
C VAL A 45 -7.56 2.24 -0.36
N THR A 46 -6.30 2.63 -0.26
CA THR A 46 -5.46 2.30 0.90
C THR A 46 -5.97 2.94 2.19
N PHE A 47 -6.44 4.19 2.13
CA PHE A 47 -7.09 4.86 3.25
C PHE A 47 -8.36 4.12 3.69
N THR A 48 -9.23 3.76 2.73
CA THR A 48 -10.51 3.10 3.02
C THR A 48 -10.30 1.74 3.70
N VAL A 49 -9.39 0.91 3.15
CA VAL A 49 -9.08 -0.40 3.72
C VAL A 49 -8.44 -0.26 5.10
N GLY A 50 -7.49 0.66 5.26
CA GLY A 50 -6.85 0.93 6.55
C GLY A 50 -7.83 1.43 7.60
N PHE A 51 -8.72 2.36 7.23
CA PHE A 51 -9.77 2.86 8.10
C PHE A 51 -10.73 1.74 8.52
N ALA A 52 -11.20 0.91 7.57
CA ALA A 52 -12.07 -0.21 7.88
C ALA A 52 -11.40 -1.22 8.84
N GLY A 53 -10.15 -1.58 8.58
CA GLY A 53 -9.37 -2.45 9.48
C GLY A 53 -9.19 -1.85 10.87
N GLY A 54 -8.82 -0.56 10.94
CA GLY A 54 -8.70 0.16 12.21
C GLY A 54 -10.02 0.27 12.97
N TYR A 55 -11.13 0.50 12.27
CA TYR A 55 -12.47 0.52 12.84
C TYR A 55 -12.85 -0.84 13.43
N VAL A 56 -12.63 -1.93 12.70
CA VAL A 56 -12.89 -3.29 13.19
C VAL A 56 -12.04 -3.59 14.43
N PHE A 57 -10.76 -3.25 14.40
CA PHE A 57 -9.87 -3.42 15.56
C PHE A 57 -10.36 -2.62 16.77
N ALA A 58 -10.71 -1.34 16.58
CA ALA A 58 -11.22 -0.49 17.65
C ALA A 58 -12.56 -1.00 18.20
N TRP A 59 -13.45 -1.50 17.34
CA TRP A 59 -14.70 -2.11 17.75
C TRP A 59 -14.46 -3.37 18.59
N LEU A 60 -13.60 -4.29 18.15
CA LEU A 60 -13.21 -5.47 18.91
C LEU A 60 -12.59 -5.10 20.26
N TRP A 61 -11.68 -4.13 20.29
CA TRP A 61 -11.03 -3.67 21.52
C TRP A 61 -12.06 -3.09 22.51
N ASN A 62 -13.00 -2.28 22.04
CA ASN A 62 -14.01 -1.66 22.89
C ASN A 62 -15.13 -2.61 23.34
N THR A 63 -15.35 -3.72 22.63
CA THR A 63 -16.41 -4.70 22.97
C THR A 63 -15.89 -5.89 23.77
N VAL A 64 -14.71 -6.40 23.43
CA VAL A 64 -14.08 -7.56 24.08
C VAL A 64 -13.08 -7.11 25.14
N GLY A 65 -12.25 -6.11 24.85
CA GLY A 65 -11.19 -5.63 25.75
C GLY A 65 -11.69 -4.76 26.92
N LYS A 66 -12.86 -4.12 26.80
CA LYS A 66 -13.51 -3.38 27.90
C LYS A 66 -14.42 -4.23 28.79
N LYS A 67 -14.35 -5.56 28.74
CA LYS A 67 -14.88 -6.39 29.83
C LYS A 67 -13.97 -6.28 31.06
N LYS A 68 -14.01 -5.13 31.74
CA LYS A 68 -13.63 -4.92 33.14
C LYS A 68 -14.63 -3.95 33.75
#